data_AF-A0A957VNY3-F1
#
_entry.id   AF-A0A957VNY3-F1
#
_cell.length_a   1.000
_cell.length_b   1.000
_cell.length_c   1.000
_cell.angle_alpha   90.00
_cell.angle_beta   90.00
_cell.angle_gamma   90.00
#
_symmetry.space_group_name_H-M   'P 1'
#
loop_
_entity.id
_entity.type
_entity.pdbx_description
1 polymer ?
#
loop_
_entity_poly.entity_id
_entity_poly.type
_entity_poly.pdbx_seq_one_letter_code
_entity_poly.pdbx_strand_id
1 'polypeptide(L)'
;LWSLVVAVVGMFVLGASGGITALGDTLVLGAGISPEESPVVATLVELRIFHPIIAFAVGGLVFLAALLARSRRADMTTQRLALVVMSLYVTQLVLGALNVALMAPVWLQMVHLLFTTSIWISLILLAASTLAVGEESRAADMGMQPARPGATA
;
A
#
# COMPACT_ATOMS: atom_id res chain seq x y z
N LEU A 1 -14.54 -2.57 6.49
CA LEU A 1 -13.85 -1.91 7.62
C LEU A 1 -12.65 -2.73 8.06
N TRP A 2 -12.83 -3.93 8.63
CA TRP A 2 -11.71 -4.81 8.99
C TRP A 2 -10.75 -5.08 7.83
N SER A 3 -11.28 -5.25 6.61
CA SER A 3 -10.48 -5.50 5.40
C SER A 3 -9.50 -4.36 5.08
N LEU A 4 -9.90 -3.10 5.33
CA LEU A 4 -9.03 -1.94 5.11
C LEU A 4 -7.91 -1.88 6.14
N VAL A 5 -8.23 -2.17 7.41
CA VAL A 5 -7.21 -2.24 8.48
C VAL A 5 -6.19 -3.33 8.17
N VAL A 6 -6.65 -4.53 7.82
CA VAL A 6 -5.78 -5.65 7.47
C VAL A 6 -4.93 -5.32 6.23
N ALA A 7 -5.50 -4.68 5.21
CA ALA A 7 -4.76 -4.25 4.02
C ALA A 7 -3.69 -3.19 4.34
N VAL A 8 -4.00 -2.20 5.19
CA VAL A 8 -3.04 -1.15 5.60
C VAL A 8 -1.90 -1.74 6.41
N VAL A 9 -2.20 -2.56 7.42
CA VAL A 9 -1.17 -3.24 8.21
C VAL A 9 -0.34 -4.18 7.34
N GLY A 10 -0.99 -4.94 6.46
CA GLY A 10 -0.32 -5.80 5.48
C GLY A 10 0.62 -5.02 4.57
N MET A 11 0.19 -3.86 4.04
CA MET A 11 1.04 -2.99 3.22
C MET A 11 2.22 -2.43 3.97
N PHE A 12 2.06 -2.10 5.26
CA PHE A 12 3.18 -1.65 6.08
C PHE A 12 4.24 -2.74 6.25
N VAL A 13 3.81 -3.97 6.59
CA VAL A 13 4.70 -5.13 6.71
C VAL A 13 5.36 -5.45 5.37
N LEU A 14 4.62 -5.40 4.26
CA LEU A 14 5.15 -5.59 2.92
C LEU A 14 6.23 -4.55 2.60
N GLY A 15 5.96 -3.27 2.88
CA GLY A 15 6.94 -2.18 2.69
C GLY A 15 8.21 -2.40 3.49
N ALA A 16 8.11 -2.78 4.76
CA ALA A 16 9.26 -3.11 5.60
C ALA A 16 10.07 -4.29 5.02
N SER A 17 9.41 -5.37 4.60
CA SER A 17 10.09 -6.52 3.97
C SER A 17 10.79 -6.16 2.65
N GLY A 18 10.22 -5.23 1.87
CA GLY A 18 10.83 -4.70 0.66
C GLY A 18 12.05 -3.84 0.95
N GLY A 19 12.00 -3.02 2.00
CA GLY A 19 13.16 -2.25 2.47
C GLY A 19 14.32 -3.15 2.92
N ILE A 20 14.02 -4.25 3.62
CA ILE A 20 15.02 -5.27 4.00
C ILE A 20 15.66 -5.90 2.74
N THR A 21 14.85 -6.24 1.74
CA THR A 21 15.33 -6.79 0.47
C THR A 21 16.27 -5.81 -0.25
N ALA A 22 15.86 -4.56 -0.37
CA ALA A 22 16.64 -3.49 -0.99
C ALA A 22 17.96 -3.21 -0.27
N LEU A 23 17.95 -3.23 1.07
CA LEU A 23 19.17 -3.11 1.88
C LEU A 23 20.13 -4.26 1.60
N GLY A 24 19.63 -5.50 1.56
CA GLY A 24 20.42 -6.66 1.18
C GLY A 24 21.06 -6.50 -0.20
N ASP A 25 20.28 -6.10 -1.21
CA ASP A 25 20.77 -5.88 -2.57
C ASP A 25 21.85 -4.79 -2.60
N THR A 26 21.68 -3.71 -1.83
CA THR A 26 22.65 -2.61 -1.74
C THR A 26 23.98 -3.06 -1.14
N LEU A 27 23.96 -3.88 -0.09
CA LEU A 27 25.19 -4.37 0.54
C LEU A 27 25.95 -5.34 -0.36
N VAL A 28 25.24 -6.23 -1.05
CA VAL A 28 25.87 -7.23 -1.94
C VAL A 28 26.32 -6.62 -3.25
N LEU A 29 25.42 -5.93 -3.97
CA LEU A 29 25.68 -5.43 -5.33
C LEU A 29 26.35 -4.05 -5.34
N GLY A 30 26.05 -3.21 -4.36
CA GLY A 30 26.57 -1.85 -4.26
C GLY A 30 27.88 -1.76 -3.46
N ALA A 31 27.94 -2.40 -2.30
CA ALA A 31 29.12 -2.38 -1.43
C ALA A 31 30.08 -3.57 -1.64
N GLY A 32 29.65 -4.61 -2.38
CA GLY A 32 30.48 -5.78 -2.69
C GLY A 32 30.70 -6.73 -1.50
N ILE A 33 29.90 -6.62 -0.44
CA ILE A 33 30.03 -7.46 0.76
C ILE A 33 29.35 -8.80 0.49
N SER A 34 30.11 -9.88 0.58
CA SER A 34 29.58 -11.21 0.30
C SER A 34 28.84 -11.79 1.53
N PRO A 35 27.85 -12.68 1.33
CA PRO A 35 27.19 -13.38 2.43
C PRO A 35 28.15 -14.20 3.31
N GLU A 36 29.27 -14.68 2.76
CA GLU A 36 30.28 -15.42 3.51
C GLU A 36 31.08 -14.53 4.48
N GLU A 37 31.18 -13.23 4.20
CA GLU A 37 31.92 -12.26 5.02
C GLU A 37 31.12 -11.75 6.23
N SER A 38 29.79 -11.82 6.19
CA SER A 38 28.92 -11.26 7.22
C SER A 38 27.64 -12.07 7.43
N PRO A 39 27.44 -12.66 8.63
CA PRO A 39 26.20 -13.35 8.98
C PRO A 39 24.94 -12.47 8.84
N VAL A 40 25.08 -11.16 9.04
CA VAL A 40 23.97 -10.21 8.85
C VAL A 40 23.58 -10.11 7.38
N VAL A 41 24.56 -10.00 6.47
CA VAL A 41 24.30 -9.96 5.02
C VAL A 41 23.68 -11.27 4.55
N ALA A 42 24.19 -12.41 5.02
CA ALA A 42 23.59 -13.73 4.74
C ALA A 42 22.11 -13.77 5.16
N THR A 43 21.78 -13.33 6.38
CA THR A 43 20.40 -13.27 6.88
C THR A 43 19.53 -12.36 6.00
N LEU A 44 20.02 -11.18 5.60
CA LEU A 44 19.29 -10.25 4.74
C LEU A 44 18.99 -10.84 3.35
N VAL A 45 19.92 -11.63 2.80
CA VAL A 45 19.74 -12.33 1.51
C VAL A 45 18.68 -13.43 1.62
N GLU A 46 18.70 -14.22 2.69
CA GLU A 46 17.71 -15.27 2.91
C GLU A 46 16.30 -14.71 3.06
N LEU A 47 16.15 -13.55 3.72
CA LEU A 47 14.85 -12.91 3.93
C LEU A 47 14.17 -12.46 2.62
N ARG A 48 14.92 -12.30 1.51
CA ARG A 48 14.38 -11.82 0.23
C ARG A 48 13.28 -12.71 -0.33
N ILE A 49 13.32 -14.02 -0.04
CA ILE A 49 12.30 -14.96 -0.53
C ILE A 49 10.91 -14.67 0.06
N PHE A 50 10.85 -14.08 1.26
CA PHE A 50 9.57 -13.77 1.90
C PHE A 50 8.89 -12.55 1.30
N HIS A 51 9.65 -11.58 0.78
CA HIS A 51 9.07 -10.37 0.19
C HIS A 51 8.04 -10.65 -0.92
N PRO A 52 8.33 -11.44 -1.98
CA PRO A 52 7.34 -11.75 -3.01
C PRO A 52 6.16 -12.57 -2.46
N ILE A 53 6.38 -13.48 -1.50
CA ILE A 53 5.31 -14.26 -0.87
C ILE A 53 4.33 -13.32 -0.15
N ILE A 54 4.87 -12.39 0.65
CA ILE A 54 4.08 -11.37 1.34
C ILE A 54 3.40 -10.46 0.30
N ALA A 55 4.07 -10.10 -0.79
CA ALA A 55 3.53 -9.25 -1.84
C ALA A 55 2.27 -9.85 -2.50
N PHE A 56 2.26 -11.15 -2.78
CA PHE A 56 1.07 -11.81 -3.32
C PHE A 56 -0.06 -11.91 -2.29
N ALA A 57 0.26 -12.28 -1.03
CA ALA A 57 -0.74 -12.38 0.03
C ALA A 57 -1.39 -11.03 0.34
N VAL A 58 -0.59 -9.98 0.54
CA VAL A 58 -1.06 -8.62 0.79
C VAL A 58 -1.78 -8.05 -0.43
N GLY A 59 -1.36 -8.41 -1.65
CA GLY A 59 -2.05 -8.03 -2.88
C GLY A 59 -3.49 -8.53 -2.89
N GLY A 60 -3.71 -9.80 -2.54
CA GLY A 60 -5.05 -10.35 -2.38
C GLY A 60 -5.91 -9.58 -1.36
N LEU A 61 -5.32 -9.22 -0.21
CA LEU A 61 -5.98 -8.44 0.84
C LEU A 61 -6.33 -7.01 0.37
N VAL A 62 -5.43 -6.34 -0.33
CA VAL A 62 -5.63 -5.01 -0.90
C VAL A 62 -6.74 -5.05 -1.95
N PHE A 63 -6.73 -6.03 -2.86
CA PHE A 63 -7.79 -6.20 -3.86
C PHE A 63 -9.14 -6.48 -3.20
N LEU A 64 -9.19 -7.38 -2.23
CA LEU A 64 -10.40 -7.66 -1.48
C LEU A 64 -10.92 -6.39 -0.79
N ALA A 65 -10.05 -5.62 -0.13
CA ALA A 65 -10.43 -4.38 0.54
C ALA A 65 -10.95 -3.33 -0.45
N ALA A 66 -10.32 -3.18 -1.61
CA ALA A 66 -10.74 -2.26 -2.67
C ALA A 66 -12.11 -2.65 -3.27
N LEU A 67 -12.31 -3.92 -3.60
CA LEU A 67 -13.60 -4.42 -4.11
C LEU A 67 -14.72 -4.23 -3.09
N LEU A 68 -14.44 -4.53 -1.82
CA LEU A 68 -15.37 -4.35 -0.71
C LEU A 68 -15.66 -2.88 -0.36
N ALA A 69 -14.74 -1.96 -0.65
CA ALA A 69 -14.98 -0.53 -0.55
C ALA A 69 -15.93 -0.07 -1.68
N ARG A 70 -15.65 -0.51 -2.91
CA ARG A 70 -16.49 -0.22 -4.09
C ARG A 70 -17.91 -0.75 -3.95
N SER A 71 -18.10 -1.92 -3.35
CA SER A 71 -19.45 -2.50 -3.19
C SER A 71 -20.28 -1.78 -2.13
N ARG A 72 -19.64 -1.07 -1.18
CA ARG A 72 -20.31 -0.39 -0.06
C ARG A 72 -20.51 1.11 -0.29
N ARG A 73 -19.83 1.68 -1.28
CA ARG A 73 -19.81 3.12 -1.53
C ARG A 73 -20.00 3.39 -3.02
N ALA A 74 -21.08 4.11 -3.35
CA ALA A 74 -21.38 4.49 -4.73
C ALA A 74 -20.69 5.80 -5.15
N ASP A 75 -20.01 6.50 -4.23
CA ASP A 75 -19.37 7.78 -4.55
C ASP A 75 -18.21 7.61 -5.53
N MET A 76 -18.10 8.58 -6.44
CA MET A 76 -17.13 8.56 -7.53
C MET A 76 -15.68 8.52 -7.03
N THR A 77 -15.40 9.16 -5.90
CA THR A 77 -14.05 9.25 -5.33
C THR A 77 -13.56 7.89 -4.86
N THR A 78 -14.35 7.18 -4.05
CA THR A 78 -14.05 5.82 -3.57
C THR A 78 -13.89 4.85 -4.74
N GLN A 79 -14.76 4.94 -5.76
CA GLN A 79 -14.66 4.10 -6.95
C GLN A 79 -13.33 4.32 -7.70
N ARG A 80 -12.94 5.58 -7.91
CA ARG A 80 -11.68 5.93 -8.58
C ARG A 80 -10.46 5.51 -7.77
N LEU A 81 -10.43 5.80 -6.48
CA LEU A 81 -9.32 5.43 -5.59
C LEU A 81 -9.10 3.92 -5.55
N ALA A 82 -10.17 3.13 -5.50
CA ALA A 82 -10.08 1.68 -5.54
C ALA A 82 -9.44 1.18 -6.85
N LEU A 83 -9.84 1.74 -7.99
CA LEU A 83 -9.24 1.41 -9.29
C LEU A 83 -7.77 1.83 -9.36
N VAL A 84 -7.43 3.03 -8.86
CA VAL A 84 -6.05 3.53 -8.79
C VAL A 84 -5.17 2.59 -7.97
N VAL A 85 -5.61 2.20 -6.76
CA VAL A 85 -4.86 1.28 -5.89
C VAL A 85 -4.63 -0.07 -6.58
N MET A 86 -5.66 -0.66 -7.19
CA MET A 86 -5.53 -1.95 -7.89
C MET A 86 -4.56 -1.86 -9.08
N SER A 87 -4.68 -0.82 -9.91
CA SER A 87 -3.82 -0.61 -11.08
C SER A 87 -2.36 -0.34 -10.70
N LEU A 88 -2.14 0.48 -9.66
CA LEU A 88 -0.80 0.73 -9.13
C LEU A 88 -0.19 -0.55 -8.59
N TYR A 89 -0.95 -1.36 -7.86
CA TYR A 89 -0.45 -2.62 -7.29
C TYR A 89 -0.05 -3.63 -8.37
N VAL A 90 -0.84 -3.79 -9.43
CA VAL A 90 -0.48 -4.67 -10.56
C VAL A 90 0.78 -4.19 -11.24
N THR A 91 0.87 -2.88 -11.50
CA THR A 91 2.09 -2.28 -12.06
C THR A 91 3.29 -2.52 -11.15
N GLN A 92 3.09 -2.44 -9.83
CA GLN A 92 4.14 -2.67 -8.85
C GLN A 92 4.67 -4.10 -8.86
N LEU A 93 3.80 -5.11 -9.04
CA LEU A 93 4.25 -6.49 -9.19
C LEU A 93 5.13 -6.67 -10.43
N VAL A 94 4.78 -6.01 -11.54
CA VAL A 94 5.60 -6.01 -12.76
C VAL A 94 6.95 -5.34 -12.50
N LEU A 95 6.96 -4.15 -11.88
CA LEU A 95 8.20 -3.44 -11.51
C LEU A 95 9.06 -4.26 -10.54
N GLY A 96 8.46 -5.00 -9.61
CA GLY A 96 9.16 -5.89 -8.68
C GLY A 96 9.81 -7.06 -9.40
N ALA A 97 9.09 -7.71 -10.32
CA ALA A 97 9.65 -8.76 -11.16
C ALA A 97 10.81 -8.25 -12.03
N LEU A 98 10.67 -7.04 -12.59
CA LEU A 98 11.75 -6.39 -13.36
C LEU A 98 12.97 -6.07 -12.48
N ASN A 99 12.78 -5.69 -11.21
CA ASN A 99 13.90 -5.51 -10.28
C ASN A 99 14.68 -6.81 -10.10
N VAL A 100 13.99 -7.94 -9.89
CA VAL A 100 14.68 -9.24 -9.77
C VAL A 100 15.40 -9.60 -11.08
N ALA A 101 14.72 -9.45 -12.23
CA ALA A 101 15.26 -9.83 -13.53
C ALA A 101 16.49 -8.98 -13.94
N LEU A 102 16.52 -7.71 -13.55
CA LEU A 102 17.58 -6.76 -13.92
C LEU A 102 18.64 -6.56 -12.82
N MET A 103 18.61 -7.37 -11.76
CA MET A 103 19.52 -7.26 -10.61
C MET A 103 19.44 -5.88 -9.89
N ALA A 104 18.22 -5.43 -9.64
CA ALA A 104 17.88 -4.25 -8.85
C ALA A 104 18.68 -2.98 -9.20
N PRO A 105 18.70 -2.53 -10.47
CA PRO A 105 19.41 -1.30 -10.82
C PRO A 105 18.79 -0.11 -10.10
N VAL A 106 19.62 0.79 -9.57
CA VAL A 106 19.21 1.86 -8.65
C VAL A 106 18.00 2.65 -9.15
N TRP A 107 17.97 3.04 -10.43
CA TRP A 107 16.86 3.82 -10.99
C TRP A 107 15.53 3.06 -10.94
N LEU A 108 15.54 1.75 -11.20
CA LEU A 108 14.32 0.93 -11.19
C LEU A 108 13.85 0.67 -9.76
N GLN A 109 14.79 0.53 -8.82
CA GLN A 109 14.47 0.45 -7.40
C GLN A 109 13.80 1.73 -6.90
N MET A 110 14.28 2.91 -7.35
CA MET A 110 13.64 4.20 -7.04
C MET A 110 12.24 4.33 -7.65
N VAL A 111 12.05 3.90 -8.90
CA VAL A 111 10.71 3.87 -9.53
C VAL A 111 9.77 2.91 -8.78
N HIS A 112 10.25 1.73 -8.41
CA HIS A 112 9.49 0.77 -7.61
C HIS A 112 9.11 1.35 -6.24
N LEU A 113 10.02 2.06 -5.56
CA LEU A 113 9.74 2.72 -4.29
C LEU A 113 8.70 3.85 -4.43
N LEU A 114 8.79 4.64 -5.50
CA LEU A 114 7.82 5.69 -5.81
C LEU A 114 6.40 5.13 -5.96
N PHE A 115 6.25 4.01 -6.69
CA PHE A 115 4.96 3.35 -6.85
C PHE A 115 4.46 2.75 -5.54
N THR A 116 5.32 2.13 -4.71
CA THR A 116 4.92 1.68 -3.36
C THR A 116 4.38 2.85 -2.53
N THR A 117 5.05 4.00 -2.57
CA THR A 117 4.60 5.21 -1.86
C THR A 117 3.25 5.70 -2.38
N SER A 118 3.07 5.69 -3.70
CA SER A 118 1.80 6.06 -4.33
C SER A 118 0.66 5.10 -3.97
N ILE A 119 0.92 3.80 -3.88
CA ILE A 119 -0.03 2.79 -3.40
C ILE A 119 -0.41 3.07 -1.95
N TRP A 120 0.58 3.32 -1.09
CA TRP A 120 0.35 3.61 0.33
C TRP A 120 -0.59 4.81 0.49
N ILE A 121 -0.26 5.94 -0.14
CA ILE A 121 -1.09 7.15 -0.08
C ILE A 121 -2.49 6.87 -0.61
N SER A 122 -2.61 6.22 -1.78
CA SER A 122 -3.90 5.92 -2.39
C SER A 122 -4.76 4.99 -1.53
N LEU A 123 -4.14 4.03 -0.84
CA LEU A 123 -4.83 3.11 0.08
C LEU A 123 -5.33 3.83 1.33
N ILE A 124 -4.54 4.75 1.89
CA ILE A 124 -4.99 5.58 3.02
C ILE A 124 -6.14 6.50 2.60
N LEU A 125 -6.05 7.12 1.42
CA LEU A 125 -7.14 7.94 0.88
C LEU A 125 -8.41 7.10 0.63
N LEU A 126 -8.27 5.89 0.11
CA LEU A 126 -9.40 4.97 -0.08
C LEU A 126 -10.04 4.60 1.27
N ALA A 127 -9.23 4.35 2.30
CA ALA A 127 -9.73 4.07 3.63
C ALA A 127 -10.50 5.27 4.19
N ALA A 128 -9.92 6.48 4.09
CA ALA A 128 -10.55 7.72 4.53
C ALA A 128 -11.87 8.00 3.79
N SER A 129 -11.90 7.89 2.45
CA SER A 129 -13.11 8.11 1.66
C SER A 129 -14.21 7.10 2.00
N THR A 130 -13.82 5.85 2.24
CA THR A 130 -14.77 4.79 2.63
C THR A 130 -15.36 5.03 4.01
N LEU A 131 -14.63 5.71 4.91
CA LEU A 131 -15.07 6.00 6.28
C LEU A 131 -15.90 7.29 6.39
N ALA A 132 -15.53 8.35 5.67
CA ALA A 132 -16.08 9.70 5.82
C ALA A 132 -17.61 9.80 5.71
N VAL A 133 -18.22 9.08 4.76
CA VAL A 133 -19.68 9.18 4.50
C VAL A 133 -20.51 8.37 5.53
N GLY A 134 -19.86 7.64 6.45
CA GLY A 134 -20.56 7.02 7.58
C GLY A 134 -21.01 8.03 8.64
N GLU A 135 -20.36 9.20 8.68
CA GLU A 135 -20.64 10.24 9.66
C GLU A 135 -21.79 11.17 9.26
N GLU A 136 -21.92 11.53 7.97
CA GLU A 136 -23.03 12.38 7.50
C GLU A 136 -24.40 11.70 7.70
N SER A 137 -24.53 10.41 7.39
CA SER A 137 -25.77 9.67 7.64
C SER A 137 -26.06 9.50 9.13
N ARG A 138 -25.02 9.32 9.97
CA ARG A 138 -25.19 9.27 11.44
C ARG A 138 -25.54 10.62 12.05
N ALA A 139 -24.94 11.72 11.57
CA ALA A 139 -25.22 13.07 12.03
C ALA A 139 -26.64 13.51 11.61
N ALA A 140 -27.08 13.10 10.42
CA ALA A 140 -28.46 13.27 9.96
C ALA A 140 -29.46 12.44 10.80
N ASP A 141 -29.15 11.18 11.10
CA ASP A 141 -29.97 10.32 11.98
C ASP A 141 -30.03 10.84 13.43
N MET A 142 -28.95 11.45 13.93
CA MET A 142 -28.92 12.08 15.26
C MET A 142 -29.63 13.44 15.33
N GLY A 143 -30.24 13.90 14.23
CA GLY A 143 -31.06 15.11 14.21
C GLY A 143 -30.27 16.41 14.44
N MET A 144 -28.95 16.41 14.27
CA MET A 144 -28.12 17.60 14.47
C MET A 144 -28.29 18.53 13.25
N GLN A 145 -29.34 19.36 13.27
CA GLN A 145 -29.49 20.43 12.27
C GLN A 145 -28.34 21.44 12.43
N PRO A 146 -27.68 21.87 11.34
CA PRO A 146 -26.75 22.98 11.39
C PRO A 146 -27.51 24.21 11.90
N ALA A 147 -27.02 24.84 12.97
CA ALA A 147 -27.59 26.07 13.48
C ALA A 147 -27.61 27.11 12.34
N ARG A 148 -28.82 27.44 11.87
CA ARG A 148 -29.01 28.48 10.87
C ARG A 148 -28.52 29.81 11.47
N PRO A 149 -27.55 30.52 10.86
CA PRO A 149 -27.23 31.88 11.28
C PRO A 149 -28.50 32.73 11.18
N GLY A 150 -28.83 33.38 12.29
CA GLY A 150 -30.11 34.06 12.49
C GLY A 150 -30.44 35.05 11.38
N ALA A 151 -31.64 34.89 10.82
CA ALA A 151 -32.36 35.98 10.18
C ALA A 151 -32.89 36.90 11.30
N THR A 152 -32.13 37.92 11.65
CA THR A 152 -32.67 39.08 12.35
C THR A 152 -33.14 40.09 11.31
N ALA A 153 -34.42 40.42 11.42
CA ALA A 153 -35.17 41.38 10.62
C ALA A 153 -34.65 42.82 10.74
#